data_AF-A0A8J7WSB4-F1
#
_entry.id   AF-A0A8J7WSB4-F1
#
_cell.length_a   1.000
_cell.length_b   1.000
_cell.length_c   1.000
_cell.angle_alpha   90.00
_cell.angle_beta   90.00
_cell.angle_gamma   90.00
#
_symmetry.space_group_name_H-M   'P 1'
#
loop_
_entity.id
_entity.type
_entity.pdbx_description
1 polymer ?
#
loop_
_entity_poly.entity_id
_entity_poly.type
_entity_poly.pdbx_seq_one_letter_code
_entity_poly.pdbx_strand_id
1 'polypeptide(L)'
;MAPRRQTPGQRTSATAWASWVNAALARRGWQQSDLIRAVGTDTDGKPVLSTSRVSQWCSGEQKASPDKAVAVAQALGENIGEALNAIGETKLAQAFRGAAPQPEAAAPPQGAFDPFLARLRASADPEMHKLADVYERDVSRVRRLVELELLELERKRQGLPAEKDGT
;
A
#
# COMPACT_ATOMS: atom_id res chain seq x y z
N MET A 1 -8.53 32.57 6.69
CA MET A 1 -8.13 31.28 6.07
C MET A 1 -6.66 31.35 5.69
N ALA A 2 -5.77 30.73 6.46
CA ALA A 2 -4.34 30.75 6.16
C ALA A 2 -3.99 29.60 5.20
N PRO A 3 -3.27 29.85 4.09
CA PRO A 3 -2.79 28.77 3.21
C PRO A 3 -1.72 27.95 3.95
N ARG A 4 -1.94 26.64 4.06
CA ARG A 4 -0.96 25.71 4.63
C ARG A 4 0.35 25.84 3.86
N ARG A 5 1.42 26.27 4.53
CA ARG A 5 2.78 26.29 4.00
C ARG A 5 3.20 24.86 3.65
N GLN A 6 3.10 24.51 2.38
CA GLN A 6 3.65 23.27 1.84
C GLN A 6 5.18 23.41 1.78
N THR A 7 5.89 22.50 2.46
CA THR A 7 7.35 22.44 2.47
C THR A 7 7.89 22.09 1.07
N PRO A 8 8.97 22.75 0.58
CA PRO A 8 9.49 22.58 -0.78
C PRO A 8 9.82 21.13 -1.19
N GLY A 9 10.21 20.27 -0.23
CA GLY A 9 10.55 18.86 -0.49
C GLY A 9 9.34 17.92 -0.71
N GLN A 10 8.12 18.32 -0.32
CA GLN A 10 6.92 17.52 -0.61
C GLN A 10 6.39 17.74 -2.02
N ARG A 11 6.58 18.94 -2.59
CA ARG A 11 6.13 19.22 -3.97
C ARG A 11 6.91 18.43 -5.01
N THR A 12 8.20 18.19 -4.81
CA THR A 12 9.02 17.44 -5.77
C THR A 12 8.60 15.98 -5.82
N SER A 13 8.35 15.34 -4.67
CA SER A 13 7.92 13.93 -4.63
C SER A 13 6.47 13.72 -5.09
N ALA A 14 5.55 14.63 -4.77
CA ALA A 14 4.17 14.52 -5.29
C ALA A 14 4.10 14.75 -6.82
N THR A 15 4.87 15.70 -7.34
CA THR A 15 4.93 15.94 -8.80
C THR A 15 5.64 14.80 -9.53
N ALA A 16 6.72 14.24 -8.97
CA ALA A 16 7.40 13.09 -9.54
C ALA A 16 6.49 11.84 -9.57
N TRP A 17 5.76 11.59 -8.47
CA TRP A 17 4.74 10.55 -8.41
C TRP A 17 3.64 10.73 -9.46
N ALA A 18 3.09 11.95 -9.58
CA ALA A 18 2.07 12.26 -10.58
C ALA A 18 2.56 12.02 -12.00
N SER A 19 3.77 12.48 -12.32
CA SER A 19 4.38 12.26 -13.62
C SER A 19 4.55 10.76 -13.91
N TRP A 20 5.07 10.01 -12.94
CA TRP A 20 5.26 8.57 -13.07
C TRP A 20 3.95 7.82 -13.28
N VAL A 21 2.91 8.08 -12.47
CA VAL A 21 1.64 7.35 -12.58
C VAL A 21 0.90 7.67 -13.88
N ASN A 22 0.91 8.94 -14.32
CA ASN A 22 0.31 9.33 -15.59
C ASN A 22 1.04 8.69 -16.77
N ALA A 23 2.38 8.64 -16.73
CA ALA A 23 3.17 7.98 -17.77
C ALA A 23 2.89 6.47 -17.82
N ALA A 24 2.84 5.80 -16.66
CA ALA A 24 2.53 4.38 -16.56
C ALA A 24 1.12 4.05 -17.07
N LEU A 25 0.13 4.87 -16.72
CA LEU A 25 -1.24 4.75 -17.25
C LEU A 25 -1.28 4.94 -18.77
N ALA A 26 -0.60 5.96 -19.30
CA ALA A 26 -0.53 6.23 -20.72
C ALA A 26 0.13 5.07 -21.50
N ARG A 27 1.21 4.46 -20.98
CA ARG A 27 1.86 3.30 -21.60
C ARG A 27 0.93 2.10 -21.74
N ARG A 28 0.01 1.90 -20.80
CA ARG A 28 -1.01 0.85 -20.86
C ARG A 28 -2.28 1.25 -21.60
N GLY A 29 -2.45 2.53 -21.95
CA GLY A 29 -3.72 3.06 -22.44
C GLY A 29 -4.84 3.00 -21.39
N TRP A 30 -4.49 3.05 -20.11
CA TRP A 30 -5.43 2.94 -18.98
C TRP A 30 -5.90 4.31 -18.50
N GLN A 31 -7.14 4.35 -18.04
CA GLN A 31 -7.69 5.48 -17.30
C GLN A 31 -7.51 5.30 -15.79
N GLN A 32 -7.68 6.37 -15.02
CA GLN A 32 -7.63 6.32 -13.56
C GLN A 32 -8.63 5.30 -12.98
N SER A 33 -9.80 5.13 -13.61
CA SER A 33 -10.80 4.14 -13.22
C SER A 33 -10.32 2.70 -13.40
N ASP A 34 -9.51 2.43 -14.42
CA ASP A 34 -8.97 1.10 -14.69
C ASP A 34 -7.94 0.71 -13.64
N LEU A 35 -7.13 1.68 -13.19
CA LEU A 35 -6.21 1.48 -12.08
C LEU A 35 -6.94 1.11 -10.78
N ILE A 36 -8.04 1.80 -10.46
CA ILE A 36 -8.83 1.50 -9.26
C ILE A 36 -9.39 0.08 -9.32
N ARG A 37 -9.89 -0.34 -10.49
CA ARG A 37 -10.39 -1.71 -10.72
C ARG A 37 -9.27 -2.74 -10.62
N ALA A 38 -8.09 -2.45 -11.16
CA ALA A 38 -6.96 -3.37 -11.21
C ALA A 38 -6.31 -3.60 -9.83
N VAL A 39 -6.28 -2.58 -8.97
CA VAL A 39 -5.81 -2.76 -7.57
C VAL A 39 -6.84 -3.52 -6.73
N GLY A 40 -8.11 -3.47 -7.11
CA GLY A 40 -9.17 -4.29 -6.52
C GLY A 40 -9.73 -3.72 -5.22
N THR A 41 -10.35 -4.60 -4.44
CA THR A 41 -11.02 -4.28 -3.17
C THR A 41 -10.27 -4.86 -1.98
N ASP A 42 -10.37 -4.19 -0.84
CA ASP A 42 -9.92 -4.71 0.43
C ASP A 42 -10.82 -5.88 0.90
N THR A 43 -10.50 -6.42 2.08
CA THR A 43 -11.22 -7.52 2.72
C THR A 43 -12.68 -7.19 3.05
N ASP A 44 -13.03 -5.92 3.13
CA ASP A 44 -14.39 -5.42 3.37
C ASP A 44 -15.16 -5.16 2.06
N GLY A 45 -14.58 -5.53 0.91
CA GLY A 45 -15.16 -5.31 -0.41
C GLY A 45 -15.13 -3.85 -0.85
N LYS A 46 -14.39 -2.97 -0.16
CA LYS A 46 -14.24 -1.56 -0.53
C LYS A 46 -13.04 -1.39 -1.45
N PRO A 47 -13.10 -0.49 -2.45
CA PRO A 47 -11.96 -0.29 -3.34
C PRO A 47 -10.73 0.18 -2.56
N VAL A 48 -9.60 -0.52 -2.75
CA VAL A 48 -8.32 -0.24 -2.08
C VAL A 48 -7.85 1.20 -2.38
N LEU A 49 -8.24 1.71 -3.55
CA LEU A 49 -8.00 3.07 -4.01
C LEU A 49 -9.32 3.82 -4.18
N SER A 50 -9.43 5.01 -3.60
CA SER A 50 -10.56 5.90 -3.89
C SER A 50 -10.27 6.79 -5.10
N THR A 51 -11.30 7.09 -5.88
CA THR A 51 -11.19 7.98 -7.07
C THR A 51 -10.60 9.33 -6.71
N SER A 52 -11.01 9.91 -5.58
CA SER A 52 -10.47 11.19 -5.10
C SER A 52 -8.96 11.12 -4.85
N ARG A 53 -8.45 10.04 -4.25
CA ARG A 53 -7.01 9.87 -4.01
C ARG A 53 -6.24 9.70 -5.31
N VAL A 54 -6.74 8.88 -6.23
CA VAL A 54 -6.09 8.68 -7.54
C VAL A 54 -6.06 9.99 -8.33
N SER A 55 -7.13 10.79 -8.28
CA SER A 55 -7.15 12.12 -8.89
C SER A 55 -6.11 13.06 -8.26
N GLN A 56 -5.98 13.07 -6.92
CA GLN A 56 -4.97 13.86 -6.20
C GLN A 56 -3.54 13.42 -6.49
N TRP A 57 -3.34 12.12 -6.78
CA TRP A 57 -2.05 11.59 -7.23
C TRP A 57 -1.72 12.05 -8.63
N CYS A 58 -2.66 11.96 -9.57
CA CYS A 58 -2.43 12.36 -10.95
C CYS A 58 -2.27 13.87 -11.11
N SER A 59 -2.84 14.68 -10.21
CA SER A 59 -2.65 16.13 -10.17
C SER A 59 -1.37 16.58 -9.45
N GLY A 60 -0.66 15.67 -8.78
CA GLY A 60 0.52 16.01 -7.98
C GLY A 60 0.21 16.78 -6.69
N GLU A 61 -1.05 16.80 -6.26
CA GLU A 61 -1.46 17.41 -4.99
C GLU A 61 -1.02 16.55 -3.80
N GLN A 62 -0.96 15.23 -3.99
CA GLN A 62 -0.52 14.28 -2.98
C GLN A 62 0.31 13.15 -3.60
N LYS A 63 1.30 12.64 -2.85
CA LYS A 63 2.00 11.40 -3.19
C LYS A 63 1.28 10.18 -2.61
N ALA A 64 1.47 9.02 -3.22
CA ALA A 64 1.03 7.76 -2.61
C ALA A 64 1.87 7.41 -1.38
N SER A 65 1.28 6.66 -0.44
CA SER A 65 2.05 5.98 0.60
C SER A 65 2.83 4.80 -0.01
N PRO A 66 3.90 4.31 0.64
CA PRO A 66 4.72 3.22 0.11
C PRO A 66 3.90 1.98 -0.28
N ASP A 67 3.01 1.50 0.58
CA ASP A 67 2.15 0.34 0.30
C ASP A 67 1.27 0.54 -0.93
N LYS A 68 0.73 1.76 -1.09
CA LYS A 68 -0.12 2.10 -2.23
C LYS A 68 0.70 2.25 -3.51
N ALA A 69 1.92 2.78 -3.44
CA ALA A 69 2.82 2.85 -4.59
C ALA A 69 3.22 1.44 -5.08
N VAL A 70 3.47 0.51 -4.16
CA VAL A 70 3.72 -0.90 -4.48
C VAL A 70 2.50 -1.53 -5.15
N ALA A 71 1.30 -1.37 -4.57
CA ALA A 71 0.07 -1.92 -5.13
C ALA A 71 -0.24 -1.36 -6.53
N VAL A 72 -0.04 -0.05 -6.73
CA VAL A 72 -0.19 0.61 -8.04
C VAL A 72 0.83 0.07 -9.05
N ALA A 73 2.10 -0.07 -8.66
CA ALA A 73 3.13 -0.63 -9.53
C ALA A 73 2.83 -2.07 -9.94
N GLN A 74 2.37 -2.91 -9.00
CA GLN A 74 1.96 -4.28 -9.29
C GLN A 74 0.77 -4.33 -10.24
N ALA A 75 -0.27 -3.52 -10.00
CA ALA A 75 -1.43 -3.45 -10.87
C ALA A 75 -1.07 -2.97 -12.29
N LEU A 76 -0.14 -2.01 -12.40
CA LEU A 76 0.39 -1.50 -13.66
C LEU A 76 1.50 -2.39 -14.26
N GLY A 77 1.91 -3.46 -13.59
CA GLY A 77 3.02 -4.31 -14.03
C GLY A 77 4.33 -3.54 -14.24
N GLU A 78 4.51 -2.47 -13.48
CA GLU A 78 5.66 -1.57 -13.53
C GLU A 78 6.67 -1.91 -12.43
N ASN A 79 7.88 -1.36 -12.53
CA ASN A 79 8.91 -1.60 -11.54
C ASN A 79 8.57 -0.94 -10.19
N ILE A 80 8.44 -1.76 -9.14
CA ILE A 80 8.14 -1.30 -7.77
C ILE A 80 9.20 -0.30 -7.26
N GLY A 81 10.47 -0.54 -7.57
CA GLY A 81 11.56 0.35 -7.20
C GLY A 81 11.44 1.73 -7.84
N GLU A 82 10.96 1.82 -9.08
CA GLU A 82 10.71 3.12 -9.73
C GLU A 82 9.53 3.86 -9.10
N ALA A 83 8.45 3.16 -8.78
CA ALA A 83 7.30 3.72 -8.08
C ALA A 83 7.67 4.27 -6.69
N LEU A 84 8.45 3.51 -5.93
CA LEU A 84 8.95 3.93 -4.61
C LEU A 84 9.92 5.12 -4.72
N ASN A 85 10.77 5.14 -5.75
CA ASN A 85 11.64 6.28 -6.00
C ASN A 85 10.85 7.54 -6.35
N ALA A 86 9.75 7.40 -7.11
CA ALA A 86 8.89 8.52 -7.49
C ALA A 86 8.19 9.18 -6.30
N ILE A 87 7.88 8.44 -5.22
CA ILE A 87 7.36 9.01 -3.96
C ILE A 87 8.47 9.50 -3.01
N GLY A 88 9.75 9.40 -3.41
CA GLY A 88 10.92 9.82 -2.62
C GLY A 88 11.46 8.77 -1.65
N GLU A 89 11.00 7.52 -1.71
CA GLU A 89 11.42 6.44 -0.82
C GLU A 89 12.63 5.69 -1.39
N THR A 90 13.72 6.41 -1.63
CA THR A 90 14.91 5.89 -2.34
C THR A 90 15.57 4.71 -1.62
N LYS A 91 15.53 4.68 -0.27
CA LYS A 91 16.06 3.55 0.52
C LYS A 91 15.25 2.27 0.29
N LEU A 92 13.93 2.37 0.31
CA LEU A 92 13.05 1.24 0.01
C LEU A 92 13.20 0.83 -1.46
N ALA A 93 13.25 1.79 -2.39
CA ALA A 93 13.49 1.52 -3.81
C ALA A 93 14.79 0.72 -4.05
N GLN A 94 15.86 1.00 -3.29
CA GLN A 94 17.11 0.24 -3.37
C GLN A 94 16.97 -1.20 -2.89
N ALA A 95 16.21 -1.45 -1.82
CA ALA A 95 15.92 -2.81 -1.36
C ALA A 95 15.19 -3.64 -2.43
N PHE A 96 14.30 -3.02 -3.19
CA PHE A 96 13.61 -3.66 -4.33
C PHE A 96 14.47 -3.78 -5.59
N ARG A 97 15.52 -2.95 -5.75
CA ARG A 97 16.46 -3.01 -6.88
C ARG A 97 17.53 -4.12 -6.71
N GLY A 98 17.84 -4.49 -5.46
CA GLY A 98 18.75 -5.60 -5.13
C GLY A 98 18.12 -7.00 -5.23
N ALA A 99 16.78 -7.09 -5.31
CA ALA A 99 16.09 -8.32 -5.64
C ALA A 99 16.11 -8.51 -7.16
N ALA A 100 17.10 -9.27 -7.65
CA ALA A 100 17.15 -9.68 -9.06
C ALA A 100 15.79 -10.21 -9.53
N PRO A 101 15.41 -10.02 -10.81
CA PRO A 101 14.24 -10.68 -11.37
C PRO A 101 14.50 -12.18 -11.36
N GLN A 102 14.02 -12.89 -10.34
CA GLN A 102 13.97 -14.34 -10.41
C GLN A 102 12.93 -14.70 -11.48
N PRO A 103 13.32 -15.46 -12.52
CA PRO A 103 12.35 -16.05 -13.43
C PRO A 103 11.54 -17.06 -12.62
N GLU A 104 10.21 -16.94 -12.65
CA GLU A 104 9.29 -17.99 -12.18
C GLU A 104 9.67 -18.65 -10.84
N ALA A 105 9.81 -17.87 -9.77
CA ALA A 105 9.70 -18.45 -8.43
C ALA A 105 8.23 -18.85 -8.23
N ALA A 106 8.00 -20.16 -8.32
CA ALA A 106 6.81 -20.93 -7.99
C ALA A 106 5.66 -20.16 -7.32
N ALA A 107 4.45 -20.39 -7.84
CA ALA A 107 3.20 -19.94 -7.23
C ALA A 107 3.29 -19.98 -5.69
N PRO A 108 2.89 -18.90 -5.00
CA PRO A 108 3.06 -18.80 -3.56
C PRO A 108 2.44 -20.02 -2.89
N PRO A 109 3.13 -20.67 -1.93
CA PRO A 109 2.53 -21.78 -1.19
C PRO A 109 1.21 -21.27 -0.60
N GLN A 110 0.12 -21.96 -0.95
CA GLN A 110 -1.21 -21.67 -0.46
C GLN A 110 -1.16 -21.61 1.08
N GLY A 111 -1.21 -20.40 1.63
CA GLY A 111 -1.02 -20.14 3.07
C GLY A 111 -0.15 -18.92 3.39
N ALA A 112 0.72 -18.48 2.47
CA ALA A 112 1.45 -17.21 2.62
C ALA A 112 0.53 -16.06 2.18
N PHE A 113 -0.28 -15.54 3.10
CA PHE A 113 -1.26 -14.48 2.85
C PHE A 113 -0.66 -13.13 2.41
N ASP A 114 0.68 -12.99 2.36
CA ASP A 114 1.31 -11.74 1.98
C ASP A 114 2.59 -11.93 1.14
N PRO A 115 2.55 -11.65 -0.19
CA PRO A 115 3.72 -11.76 -1.05
C PRO A 115 4.83 -10.75 -0.68
N PHE A 116 4.50 -9.70 0.09
CA PHE A 116 5.48 -8.75 0.61
C PHE A 116 6.30 -9.39 1.76
N LEU A 117 5.63 -10.04 2.71
CA LEU A 117 6.31 -10.71 3.82
C LEU A 117 7.22 -11.85 3.34
N ALA A 118 6.74 -12.61 2.35
CA ALA A 118 7.52 -13.68 1.72
C ALA A 118 8.81 -13.12 1.07
N ARG A 119 8.72 -11.96 0.41
CA ARG A 119 9.88 -11.29 -0.18
C ARG A 119 10.87 -10.75 0.86
N LEU A 120 10.38 -10.18 1.96
CA LEU A 120 11.24 -9.68 3.04
C LEU A 120 12.03 -10.83 3.69
N ARG A 121 11.37 -11.96 3.96
CA ARG A 121 12.03 -13.14 4.55
C ARG A 121 12.96 -13.87 3.58
N ALA A 122 12.70 -13.81 2.28
CA ALA A 122 13.58 -14.39 1.26
C ALA A 122 14.83 -13.55 0.98
N SER A 123 14.94 -12.33 1.54
CA SER A 123 16.13 -11.50 1.39
C SER A 123 17.33 -12.09 2.12
N ALA A 124 18.53 -11.95 1.56
CA ALA A 124 19.78 -12.33 2.21
C ALA A 124 20.24 -11.31 3.29
N ASP A 125 19.55 -10.16 3.39
CA ASP A 125 19.86 -9.10 4.32
C ASP A 125 19.14 -9.31 5.68
N PRO A 126 19.86 -9.42 6.81
CA PRO A 126 19.26 -9.57 8.13
C PRO A 126 18.41 -8.37 8.57
N GLU A 127 18.63 -7.16 8.03
CA GLU A 127 17.75 -6.01 8.32
C GLU A 127 16.36 -6.19 7.69
N MET A 128 16.25 -6.88 6.55
CA MET A 128 14.97 -7.18 5.92
C MET A 128 14.17 -8.22 6.71
N HIS A 129 14.86 -9.11 7.44
CA HIS A 129 14.22 -10.06 8.34
C HIS A 129 13.61 -9.35 9.55
N LYS A 130 14.32 -8.36 10.13
CA LYS A 130 13.77 -7.52 11.20
C LYS A 130 12.55 -6.72 10.74
N LEU A 131 12.57 -6.21 9.51
CA LEU A 131 11.42 -5.53 8.92
C LEU A 131 10.24 -6.47 8.70
N ALA A 132 10.49 -7.72 8.33
CA ALA A 132 9.44 -8.74 8.25
C ALA A 132 8.78 -8.97 9.62
N ASP A 133 9.57 -9.10 10.69
CA ASP A 133 9.05 -9.31 12.05
C ASP A 133 8.18 -8.12 12.54
N VAL A 134 8.61 -6.89 12.24
CA VAL A 134 7.83 -5.68 12.57
C VAL A 134 6.53 -5.66 11.77
N TYR A 135 6.59 -5.96 10.47
CA TYR A 135 5.41 -6.01 9.62
C TYR A 135 4.40 -7.06 10.09
N GLU A 136 4.87 -8.27 10.43
CA GLU A 136 4.01 -9.33 10.99
C GLU A 136 3.32 -8.92 12.29
N ARG A 137 4.04 -8.21 13.18
CA ARG A 137 3.45 -7.67 14.41
C ARG A 137 2.39 -6.63 14.11
N ASP A 138 2.66 -5.70 13.20
CA ASP A 138 1.72 -4.63 12.86
C ASP A 138 0.47 -5.17 12.16
N VAL A 139 0.62 -6.11 11.23
CA VAL A 139 -0.52 -6.80 10.59
C VAL A 139 -1.35 -7.54 11.62
N SER A 140 -0.71 -8.27 12.54
CA SER A 140 -1.42 -8.97 13.62
C SER A 140 -2.17 -8.00 14.53
N ARG A 141 -1.57 -6.85 14.83
CA ARG A 141 -2.18 -5.79 15.66
C ARG A 141 -3.39 -5.17 14.98
N VAL A 142 -3.27 -4.82 13.70
CA VAL A 142 -4.36 -4.25 12.90
C VAL A 142 -5.49 -5.26 12.76
N ARG A 143 -5.17 -6.53 12.47
CA ARG A 143 -6.18 -7.58 12.37
C ARG A 143 -6.97 -7.75 13.66
N ARG A 144 -6.30 -7.71 14.81
CA ARG A 144 -6.94 -7.79 16.13
C ARG A 144 -7.82 -6.57 16.44
N LEU A 145 -7.42 -5.38 16.01
CA LEU A 145 -8.24 -4.16 16.14
C LEU A 145 -9.49 -4.24 15.27
N VAL A 146 -9.34 -4.70 14.02
CA VAL A 146 -10.47 -4.88 13.10
C VAL A 146 -11.44 -5.94 13.62
N GLU A 147 -10.94 -7.04 14.18
CA GLU A 147 -11.76 -8.09 14.79
C GLU A 147 -12.54 -7.56 16.00
N LEU A 148 -11.92 -6.72 16.84
CA LEU A 148 -12.60 -6.04 17.93
C LEU A 148 -13.67 -5.04 17.44
N GLU A 149 -13.37 -4.23 16.42
CA GLU A 149 -14.34 -3.30 15.84
C GLU A 149 -15.53 -4.03 15.20
N LEU A 150 -15.28 -5.17 14.54
CA LEU A 150 -16.33 -6.03 13.99
C LEU A 150 -17.23 -6.61 15.09
N LEU A 151 -16.64 -7.11 16.17
CA LEU A 151 -17.39 -7.61 17.33
C LEU A 151 -18.22 -6.49 17.99
N GLU A 152 -17.69 -5.27 18.09
CA GLU A 152 -18.44 -4.11 18.59
C GLU A 152 -19.60 -3.71 17.65
N LEU A 153 -19.38 -3.77 16.33
CA LEU A 153 -20.41 -3.52 15.32
C LEU A 153 -21.52 -4.57 15.36
N GLU A 154 -21.16 -5.85 15.52
CA GLU A 154 -22.13 -6.94 15.70
C GLU A 154 -22.91 -6.80 17.02
N ARG A 155 -22.26 -6.45 18.14
CA ARG A 155 -22.95 -6.14 19.41
C ARG A 155 -23.95 -4.99 19.25
N LYS A 156 -23.54 -3.89 18.61
CA LYS A 156 -24.43 -2.74 18.33
C LYS A 156 -25.61 -3.14 17.46
N ARG A 157 -25.36 -3.97 16.44
CA ARG A 157 -26.41 -4.46 15.53
C ARG A 157 -27.39 -5.41 16.20
N GLN A 158 -26.95 -6.14 17.22
CA GLN A 158 -27.80 -7.02 18.05
C GLN A 158 -28.50 -6.27 19.21
N GLY A 159 -28.27 -4.97 19.37
CA GLY A 159 -28.87 -4.18 20.46
C GLY A 159 -28.39 -4.57 21.86
N LEU A 160 -27.25 -5.28 21.96
CA LEU A 160 -26.68 -5.69 23.23
C LEU A 160 -25.98 -4.48 23.88
N PRO A 161 -26.31 -4.12 25.14
CA PRO A 161 -25.58 -3.08 25.83
C PRO A 161 -24.10 -3.47 25.94
N ALA A 162 -23.22 -2.48 25.80
CA ALA A 162 -21.80 -2.66 26.10
C ALA A 162 -21.71 -3.25 27.52
N GLU A 163 -21.04 -4.40 27.66
CA GLU A 163 -20.64 -4.88 28.97
C GLU A 163 -19.80 -3.76 29.59
N LYS A 164 -20.42 -3.05 30.52
CA LYS A 164 -19.71 -2.33 31.55
C LYS A 164 -19.25 -3.40 32.53
N ASP A 165 -18.17 -4.09 32.21
CA ASP A 165 -17.24 -4.50 33.26
C ASP A 165 -16.61 -3.20 33.77
N GLY A 166 -16.80 -2.74 35.01
CA GLY A 166 -17.11 -3.52 36.20
C GLY A 166 -15.82 -3.88 36.93
N THR A 167 -15.18 -2.86 37.51
CA THR A 167 -14.13 -2.92 38.55
C THR A 167 -12.70 -3.22 38.12
#